data_AF-A0A2N1NK07-F1
#
_entry.id   AF-A0A2N1NK07-F1
#
_cell.length_a   1.000
_cell.length_b   1.000
_cell.length_c   1.000
_cell.angle_alpha   90.00
_cell.angle_beta   90.00
_cell.angle_gamma   90.00
#
_symmetry.space_group_name_H-M   'P 1'
#
loop_
_entity.id
_entity.type
_entity.pdbx_description
1 polymer ?
#
loop_
_entity_poly.entity_id
_entity_poly.type
_entity_poly.pdbx_seq_one_letter_code
_entity_poly.pdbx_strand_id
1 'polypeptide(L)'
;MIGVYKNNEKDIVAGDWLGIAFVDVVAKKLIGDTHFVDISTMPGVTCPIKAGKAFSITQKCTTPELTIPYAIGILIGHHEQTKPYACSVAFDNSSAVPDFWSFL
;
A
#
# COMPACT_ATOMS: atom_id res chain seq x y z
N MET A 1 -3.22 4.83 8.93
CA MET A 1 -1.90 4.16 8.86
C MET A 1 -0.88 5.20 8.41
N ILE A 2 0.30 5.24 9.04
CA ILE A 2 1.43 6.05 8.59
C ILE A 2 2.45 5.07 8.02
N GLY A 3 2.79 5.20 6.74
CA GLY A 3 3.83 4.39 6.09
C GLY A 3 4.98 5.27 5.63
N VAL A 4 6.22 4.82 5.85
CA VAL A 4 7.41 5.39 5.21
C VAL A 4 7.77 4.48 4.04
N TYR A 5 7.88 5.06 2.86
CA TYR A 5 8.08 4.31 1.62
C TYR A 5 9.37 4.77 0.95
N LYS A 6 10.10 3.82 0.37
CA LYS A 6 11.32 4.08 -0.40
C LYS A 6 11.36 3.14 -1.60
N ASN A 7 10.81 3.57 -2.73
CA ASN A 7 10.98 2.84 -3.98
C ASN A 7 12.38 3.11 -4.55
N ASN A 8 13.22 2.09 -4.71
CA ASN A 8 14.58 2.26 -5.24
C ASN A 8 14.66 2.03 -6.76
N GLU A 9 13.58 1.54 -7.39
CA GLU A 9 13.62 1.11 -8.79
C GLU A 9 13.00 2.13 -9.74
N LYS A 10 11.97 2.86 -9.31
CA LYS A 10 11.25 3.82 -10.14
C LYS A 10 10.86 5.08 -9.37
N ASP A 11 10.82 6.19 -10.08
CA ASP A 11 10.20 7.43 -9.60
C ASP A 11 8.70 7.19 -9.37
N ILE A 12 8.14 7.84 -8.35
CA ILE A 12 6.68 7.94 -8.19
C ILE A 12 6.21 9.20 -8.91
N VAL A 13 5.25 9.05 -9.81
CA VAL A 13 4.72 10.10 -10.70
C VAL A 13 3.20 10.26 -10.56
N ALA A 14 2.64 11.28 -11.20
CA ALA A 14 1.19 11.46 -11.27
C ALA A 14 0.49 10.21 -11.83
N GLY A 15 -0.59 9.79 -11.18
CA GLY A 15 -1.30 8.55 -11.51
C GLY A 15 -0.75 7.28 -10.86
N ASP A 16 0.38 7.34 -10.15
CA ASP A 16 0.78 6.26 -9.25
C ASP A 16 -0.10 6.26 -7.99
N TRP A 17 -0.51 5.07 -7.57
CA TRP A 17 -1.49 4.87 -6.52
C TRP A 17 -0.91 4.18 -5.29
N LEU A 18 -1.47 4.51 -4.12
CA LEU A 18 -1.44 3.71 -2.91
C LEU A 18 -2.71 2.86 -2.88
N GLY A 19 -2.56 1.55 -2.77
CA GLY A 19 -3.63 0.57 -2.63
C GLY A 19 -3.66 0.02 -1.21
N ILE A 20 -4.84 -0.03 -0.60
CA ILE A 20 -5.09 -0.67 0.70
C ILE A 20 -6.15 -1.75 0.48
N ALA A 21 -5.75 -3.01 0.67
CA ALA A 21 -6.59 -4.18 0.46
C ALA A 21 -6.78 -4.93 1.79
N PHE A 22 -7.99 -5.43 2.02
CA PHE A 22 -8.28 -6.37 3.11
C PHE A 22 -8.46 -7.76 2.53
N VAL A 23 -7.90 -8.78 3.16
CA VAL A 23 -7.88 -10.15 2.64
C VAL A 23 -8.35 -11.12 3.72
N ASP A 24 -9.30 -11.97 3.37
CA ASP A 24 -9.65 -13.15 4.16
C ASP A 24 -8.58 -14.20 3.89
N VAL A 25 -7.82 -14.55 4.94
CA VAL A 25 -6.66 -15.44 4.82
C VAL A 25 -7.10 -16.88 4.56
N VAL A 26 -8.26 -17.28 5.09
CA VAL A 26 -8.80 -18.64 4.93
C VAL A 26 -9.37 -18.80 3.53
N ALA A 27 -10.22 -17.87 3.11
CA ALA A 27 -10.86 -17.90 1.80
C ALA A 27 -9.90 -17.48 0.66
N LYS A 28 -8.76 -16.86 0.99
CA LYS A 28 -7.78 -16.29 0.05
C LYS A 28 -8.43 -15.31 -0.93
N LYS A 29 -9.30 -14.44 -0.42
CA LYS A 29 -10.09 -13.49 -1.22
C LYS A 29 -10.03 -12.10 -0.61
N LEU A 30 -10.21 -11.09 -1.46
CA LEU A 30 -10.40 -9.72 -1.01
C LEU A 30 -11.71 -9.60 -0.20
N ILE A 31 -11.63 -8.88 0.90
CA ILE A 31 -12.78 -8.46 1.70
C ILE A 31 -13.16 -7.07 1.18
N GLY A 32 -14.18 -7.01 0.33
CA GLY A 32 -14.61 -5.78 -0.34
C GLY A 32 -13.63 -5.28 -1.41
N ASP A 33 -13.76 -4.00 -1.75
CA ASP A 33 -12.94 -3.35 -2.77
C ASP A 33 -11.59 -2.86 -2.20
N THR A 34 -10.58 -2.80 -3.07
CA THR A 34 -9.29 -2.17 -2.72
C THR A 34 -9.45 -0.65 -2.73
N HIS A 35 -9.00 0.01 -1.66
CA HIS A 35 -8.97 1.46 -1.61
C HIS A 35 -7.75 1.98 -2.36
N PHE A 36 -7.97 2.73 -3.43
CA PHE A 36 -6.92 3.37 -4.21
C PHE A 36 -6.92 4.88 -3.97
N VAL A 37 -5.73 5.46 -3.82
CA VAL A 37 -5.50 6.90 -3.71
C VAL A 37 -4.32 7.29 -4.58
N ASP A 38 -4.46 8.31 -5.41
CA ASP A 38 -3.33 8.87 -6.15
C ASP A 38 -2.37 9.54 -5.17
N ILE A 39 -1.14 9.02 -5.09
CA ILE A 39 -0.11 9.46 -4.16
C ILE A 39 0.22 10.95 -4.35
N SER A 40 0.17 11.41 -5.61
CA SER A 40 0.50 12.79 -5.98
C SER A 40 -0.52 13.81 -5.49
N THR A 41 -1.73 13.36 -5.19
CA THR A 41 -2.82 14.20 -4.68
C THR A 41 -2.83 14.27 -3.15
N MET A 42 -1.99 13.48 -2.49
CA MET A 42 -1.97 13.40 -1.03
C MET A 42 -1.32 14.64 -0.39
N PRO A 43 -1.85 15.13 0.74
CA PRO A 43 -1.26 16.27 1.44
C PRO A 43 0.20 16.02 1.82
N GLY A 44 1.07 16.99 1.52
CA GLY A 44 2.50 16.92 1.83
C GLY A 44 3.33 16.12 0.83
N VAL A 45 2.72 15.59 -0.25
CA VAL A 45 3.45 14.92 -1.33
C VAL A 45 3.68 15.89 -2.49
N THR A 46 4.90 15.91 -3.00
CA THR A 46 5.24 16.59 -4.25
C THR A 46 5.85 15.58 -5.21
N CYS A 47 5.13 15.32 -6.30
CA CYS A 47 5.62 14.46 -7.37
C CYS A 47 6.39 15.26 -8.45
N PRO A 48 7.39 14.66 -9.12
CA PRO A 48 7.80 13.28 -8.95
C PRO A 48 8.63 13.05 -7.68
N ILE A 49 8.37 11.94 -6.98
CA ILE A 49 9.25 11.47 -5.89
C ILE A 49 10.32 10.62 -6.55
N LYS A 50 11.58 11.06 -6.45
CA LYS A 50 12.70 10.36 -7.08
C LYS A 50 12.96 9.00 -6.45
N ALA A 51 13.33 8.02 -7.27
CA ALA A 51 13.78 6.72 -6.81
C ALA A 51 14.88 6.87 -5.74
N GLY A 52 14.79 6.06 -4.69
CA GLY A 52 15.69 6.10 -3.54
C GLY A 52 15.43 7.24 -2.55
N LYS A 53 14.52 8.17 -2.83
CA LYS A 53 14.10 9.19 -1.87
C LYS A 53 13.01 8.64 -0.96
N ALA A 54 13.24 8.75 0.35
CA ALA A 54 12.22 8.40 1.34
C ALA A 54 11.10 9.46 1.34
N PHE A 55 9.87 9.00 1.50
CA PHE A 55 8.72 9.84 1.75
C PHE A 55 7.76 9.15 2.73
N SER A 56 6.90 9.93 3.36
CA SER A 56 5.87 9.42 4.26
C SER A 56 4.51 9.97 3.88
N ILE A 57 3.50 9.14 4.04
CA ILE A 57 2.10 9.50 3.80
C ILE A 57 1.24 8.95 4.93
N THR A 58 0.16 9.66 5.22
CA THR A 58 -0.86 9.24 6.18
C THR A 58 -2.17 9.09 5.45
N GLN A 59 -2.74 7.87 5.47
CA GLN A 59 -4.06 7.60 4.90
C GLN A 59 -5.01 7.06 5.97
N LYS A 60 -6.24 7.59 5.94
CA LYS A 60 -7.38 7.04 6.67
C LYS A 60 -8.26 6.27 5.69
N CYS A 61 -8.66 5.06 6.06
CA CYS A 61 -9.63 4.28 5.31
C CYS A 61 -10.65 3.71 6.30
N THR A 62 -11.88 3.51 5.82
CA THR A 62 -12.90 2.80 6.59
C THR A 62 -12.70 1.31 6.36
N THR A 63 -12.56 0.55 7.43
CA THR A 63 -12.44 -0.90 7.34
C THR A 63 -13.81 -1.52 7.04
N PRO A 64 -13.89 -2.54 6.15
CA PRO A 64 -15.08 -3.37 6.06
C PRO A 64 -15.26 -4.20 7.34
N GLU A 65 -16.32 -4.99 7.42
CA GLU A 65 -16.44 -5.99 8.49
C GLU A 65 -15.34 -7.06 8.31
N LEU A 66 -14.50 -7.23 9.34
CA LEU A 66 -13.34 -8.13 9.30
C LEU A 66 -13.59 -9.32 10.21
N THR A 67 -13.49 -10.53 9.65
CA THR A 67 -13.48 -11.78 10.43
C THR A 67 -12.05 -12.30 10.50
N ILE A 68 -11.60 -12.65 11.70
CA ILE A 68 -10.26 -13.22 11.94
C ILE A 68 -10.22 -14.67 11.41
N PRO A 69 -9.12 -15.10 10.75
CA PRO A 69 -7.91 -14.34 10.44
C PRO A 69 -8.04 -13.54 9.13
N TYR A 70 -7.60 -12.28 9.18
CA TYR A 70 -7.53 -11.40 8.01
C TYR A 70 -6.12 -10.84 7.84
N ALA A 71 -5.83 -10.33 6.65
CA ALA A 71 -4.62 -9.59 6.36
C ALA A 71 -4.93 -8.24 5.72
N ILE A 72 -4.04 -7.26 5.93
CA ILE A 72 -4.06 -5.95 5.29
C ILE A 72 -2.87 -5.89 4.35
N GLY A 73 -3.14 -5.70 3.05
CA GLY A 73 -2.14 -5.44 2.03
C GLY A 73 -2.02 -3.95 1.74
N ILE A 74 -0.79 -3.46 1.70
CA ILE A 74 -0.42 -2.09 1.30
C ILE A 74 0.41 -2.19 0.04
N LEU A 75 -0.06 -1.56 -1.03
CA LEU A 75 0.50 -1.69 -2.36
C LEU A 75 0.81 -0.31 -2.92
N ILE A 76 1.90 -0.17 -3.66
CA ILE A 76 2.18 1.02 -4.48
C ILE A 76 2.35 0.57 -5.91
N GLY A 77 1.67 1.20 -6.86
CA GLY A 77 1.77 0.82 -8.26
C GLY A 77 1.25 1.89 -9.22
N HIS A 78 1.09 1.49 -10.48
CA HIS A 78 0.53 2.32 -11.54
C HIS A 78 -0.57 1.57 -12.27
N HIS A 79 -1.59 2.26 -12.77
CA HIS A 79 -2.75 1.65 -13.41
C HIS A 79 -2.40 0.85 -14.68
N GLU A 80 -1.32 1.21 -15.37
CA GLU A 80 -0.86 0.52 -16.58
C GLU A 80 -0.01 -0.73 -16.29
N GLN A 81 0.29 -1.02 -15.02
CA GLN A 81 1.15 -2.13 -14.63
C GLN A 81 0.37 -3.30 -14.06
N THR A 82 0.76 -4.51 -14.48
CA THR A 82 0.19 -5.77 -13.99
C THR A 82 0.71 -6.16 -12.60
N LYS A 83 1.76 -5.49 -12.11
CA LYS A 83 2.36 -5.71 -10.79
C LYS A 83 2.67 -4.38 -10.09
N PRO A 84 2.45 -4.29 -8.77
CA PRO A 84 2.84 -3.12 -7.99
C PRO A 84 4.36 -2.98 -7.91
N TYR A 85 4.85 -1.76 -7.75
CA TYR A 85 6.26 -1.45 -7.44
C TYR A 85 6.67 -1.96 -6.05
N ALA A 86 5.74 -1.92 -5.10
CA ALA A 86 5.98 -2.33 -3.73
C ALA A 86 4.71 -2.94 -3.13
N CYS A 87 4.89 -3.92 -2.25
CA CYS A 87 3.81 -4.56 -1.51
C CYS A 87 4.29 -4.84 -0.08
N SER A 88 3.43 -4.65 0.90
CA SER A 88 3.62 -5.06 2.29
C SER A 88 2.31 -5.64 2.82
N VAL A 89 2.40 -6.63 3.69
CA VAL A 89 1.22 -7.32 4.25
C VAL A 89 1.39 -7.46 5.75
N ALA A 90 0.31 -7.24 6.51
CA ALA A 90 0.22 -7.71 7.90
C ALA A 90 -1.02 -8.55 8.13
N PHE A 91 -0.91 -9.44 9.11
CA PHE A 91 -1.98 -10.31 9.58
C PHE A 91 -2.66 -9.72 10.81
N ASP A 92 -3.82 -10.29 11.19
CA ASP A 92 -4.55 -9.89 12.38
C ASP A 92 -3.65 -9.91 13.63
N ASN A 93 -3.84 -8.91 14.50
CA ASN A 93 -2.99 -8.64 15.68
C ASN A 93 -1.52 -8.27 15.40
N SER A 94 -1.16 -7.97 14.15
CA SER A 94 0.14 -7.41 13.76
C SER A 94 0.00 -6.00 13.16
N SER A 95 1.10 -5.23 13.17
CA SER A 95 1.18 -3.97 12.44
C SER A 95 1.73 -4.20 11.04
N ALA A 96 1.05 -3.69 10.01
CA ALA A 96 1.63 -3.54 8.67
C ALA A 96 2.63 -2.38 8.70
N VAL A 97 3.74 -2.59 9.38
CA VAL A 97 4.92 -1.74 9.19
C VAL A 97 5.53 -2.22 7.87
N PRO A 98 5.60 -1.38 6.82
CA PRO A 98 6.28 -1.75 5.59
C PRO A 98 7.78 -1.85 5.88
N ASP A 99 8.22 -3.01 6.35
CA ASP A 99 9.61 -3.40 6.20
C ASP A 99 9.81 -3.71 4.72
N PHE A 100 10.23 -2.69 3.98
CA PHE A 100 10.86 -2.86 2.69
C PHE A 100 11.94 -3.93 2.89
N TRP A 101 11.78 -5.09 2.23
CA TRP A 101 12.63 -6.29 2.30
C TRP A 101 12.31 -7.31 3.41
N SER A 102 11.29 -8.16 3.19
CA SER A 102 11.37 -9.61 3.47
C SER A 102 10.19 -10.37 2.84
N PHE A 103 10.12 -10.36 1.50
CA PHE A 103 9.60 -11.54 0.81
C PHE A 103 10.79 -12.49 0.62
N LEU A 104 11.00 -13.36 1.60
CA LEU A 104 11.56 -14.72 1.50
C LEU A 104 11.53 -15.37 2.88
#